data_AF-A0A496XE20-F1
#
_entry.id   AF-A0A496XE20-F1
#
_cell.length_a   1.000
_cell.length_b   1.000
_cell.length_c   1.000
_cell.angle_alpha   90.00
_cell.angle_beta   90.00
_cell.angle_gamma   90.00
#
_symmetry.space_group_name_H-M   'P 1'
#
loop_
_entity.id
_entity.type
_entity.pdbx_description
1 polymer ?
#
loop_
_entity_poly.entity_id
_entity_poly.type
_entity_poly.pdbx_seq_one_letter_code
_entity_poly.pdbx_strand_id
1 'polypeptide(L)'
;MQALSPSPDNIFLITDGLPTQGINPPRGNKVSGKERLKLYRQAVRALPKGVPVNIILAPMEGDPMAASEFWQLAQISGGSFLSPSKDWP
;
A
#
# COMPACT_ATOMS: atom_id res chain seq x y z
N MET A 1 7.14 2.09 14.41
CA MET A 1 7.46 3.10 13.39
C MET A 1 7.89 4.37 14.09
N GLN A 2 8.93 5.03 13.59
CA GLN A 2 9.25 6.38 14.04
C GLN A 2 8.11 7.30 13.61
N ALA A 3 7.50 7.99 14.57
CA ALA A 3 6.52 9.03 14.28
C ALA A 3 7.27 10.25 13.75
N LEU A 4 6.89 10.72 12.56
CA LEU A 4 7.39 11.99 12.04
C LEU A 4 6.87 13.13 12.94
N SER A 5 7.74 14.09 13.26
CA SER A 5 7.38 15.30 14.00
C SER A 5 7.84 16.51 13.19
N PRO A 6 6.92 17.32 12.64
CA PRO A 6 5.46 17.17 12.72
C PRO A 6 4.92 15.97 11.94
N SER A 7 3.65 15.62 12.20
CA SER A 7 2.93 14.61 11.40
C SER A 7 2.87 15.05 9.94
N PRO A 8 2.95 14.12 8.97
CA PRO A 8 2.79 14.47 7.56
C PRO A 8 1.37 14.96 7.27
N ASP A 9 1.26 15.91 6.34
CA ASP A 9 -0.02 16.40 5.81
C ASP A 9 -0.56 15.50 4.68
N ASN A 10 0.32 14.81 3.95
CA ASN A 10 -0.03 13.90 2.85
C ASN A 10 0.97 12.74 2.78
N ILE A 11 0.50 11.56 2.39
CA ILE A 11 1.33 10.39 2.11
C ILE A 11 1.19 10.03 0.63
N PHE A 12 2.31 9.84 -0.06
CA PHE A 12 2.34 9.31 -1.42
C PHE A 12 2.94 7.90 -1.40
N LEU A 13 2.15 6.90 -1.78
CA LEU A 13 2.57 5.51 -1.90
C LEU A 13 2.72 5.16 -3.39
N ILE A 14 3.94 4.80 -3.78
CA ILE A 14 4.25 4.29 -5.12
C ILE A 14 4.59 2.82 -4.98
N THR A 15 3.85 1.96 -5.67
CA THR A 15 4.00 0.50 -5.50
C THR A 15 3.55 -0.26 -6.73
N ASP A 16 4.00 -1.50 -6.84
CA ASP A 16 3.67 -2.46 -7.89
C ASP A 16 2.69 -3.56 -7.43
N GLY A 17 2.39 -3.65 -6.13
CA GLY A 17 1.51 -4.67 -5.57
C GLY A 17 1.39 -4.64 -4.04
N LEU A 18 0.78 -5.67 -3.47
CA LEU A 18 0.67 -5.79 -2.01
C LEU A 18 2.02 -6.18 -1.38
N PRO A 19 2.28 -5.75 -0.13
CA PRO A 19 3.54 -6.05 0.55
C PRO A 19 3.78 -7.54 0.71
N THR A 20 5.02 -7.96 0.46
CA THR A 20 5.48 -9.35 0.62
C THR A 20 6.22 -9.59 1.93
N GLN A 21 6.52 -8.52 2.68
CA GLN A 21 7.23 -8.56 3.95
C GLN A 21 6.54 -7.67 4.99
N GLY A 22 6.65 -8.06 6.25
CA GLY A 22 6.19 -7.27 7.39
C GLY A 22 7.35 -6.63 8.14
N ILE A 23 7.12 -6.23 9.39
CA ILE A 23 8.16 -5.71 10.29
C ILE A 23 9.26 -6.76 10.53
N ASN A 24 8.86 -8.03 10.64
CA ASN A 24 9.79 -9.13 10.77
C ASN A 24 10.03 -9.78 9.39
N PRO A 25 11.27 -10.20 9.09
CA PRO A 25 11.57 -10.87 7.84
C PRO A 25 10.76 -12.17 7.70
N PRO A 26 10.32 -12.52 6.48
CA PRO A 26 9.59 -13.75 6.24
C PRO A 26 10.48 -14.97 6.52
N ARG A 27 9.88 -16.06 7.01
CA ARG A 27 10.60 -17.32 7.30
C ARG A 27 10.96 -18.13 6.05
N GLY A 28 10.51 -17.71 4.88
CA GLY A 28 10.75 -18.41 3.62
C GLY A 28 10.61 -17.50 2.41
N ASN A 29 10.84 -18.05 1.22
CA ASN A 29 10.98 -17.28 -0.03
C ASN A 29 9.66 -17.14 -0.82
N LYS A 30 8.54 -17.62 -0.27
CA LYS A 30 7.22 -17.54 -0.91
C LYS A 30 6.22 -16.91 0.03
N VAL A 31 5.36 -16.07 -0.51
CA VAL A 31 4.27 -15.42 0.22
C VAL A 31 2.98 -15.66 -0.55
N SER A 32 1.92 -16.08 0.14
CA SER A 32 0.61 -16.30 -0.50
C SER A 32 -0.15 -14.97 -0.68
N GLY A 33 -1.11 -14.90 -1.60
CA GLY A 33 -1.96 -13.70 -1.76
C GLY A 33 -2.70 -13.32 -0.47
N LYS A 34 -3.19 -14.31 0.30
CA LYS A 34 -3.82 -14.09 1.61
C LYS A 34 -2.85 -13.51 2.63
N GLU A 35 -1.58 -13.92 2.58
CA GLU A 35 -0.54 -13.40 3.46
C GLU A 35 -0.17 -11.97 3.09
N ARG A 36 -0.06 -11.64 1.80
CA ARG A 36 0.11 -10.25 1.34
C ARG A 36 -1.01 -9.34 1.85
N LEU A 37 -2.26 -9.79 1.76
CA LEU A 37 -3.41 -9.05 2.29
C LEU A 37 -3.33 -8.83 3.81
N LYS A 38 -2.86 -9.84 4.54
CA LYS A 38 -2.63 -9.73 5.99
C LYS A 38 -1.55 -8.68 6.30
N LEU A 39 -0.43 -8.72 5.57
CA LEU A 39 0.67 -7.76 5.70
C LEU A 39 0.20 -6.35 5.38
N TYR A 40 -0.57 -6.18 4.30
CA TYR A 40 -1.20 -4.92 3.93
C TYR A 40 -2.06 -4.35 5.06
N ARG A 41 -2.99 -5.14 5.60
CA ARG A 41 -3.86 -4.72 6.70
C ARG A 41 -3.08 -4.35 7.96
N GLN A 42 -1.95 -5.03 8.22
CA GLN A 42 -1.06 -4.68 9.31
C GLN A 42 -0.36 -3.34 9.06
N ALA A 43 0.12 -3.09 7.85
CA ALA A 43 0.74 -1.84 7.46
C ALA A 43 -0.23 -0.65 7.57
N VAL A 44 -1.46 -0.80 7.05
CA VAL A 44 -2.50 0.25 7.09
C VAL A 44 -2.83 0.67 8.52
N ARG A 45 -2.91 -0.28 9.47
CA ARG A 45 -3.19 0.02 10.88
C ARG A 45 -2.14 0.89 11.54
N ALA A 46 -0.94 0.92 10.98
CA ALA A 46 0.18 1.63 11.53
C ALA A 46 0.36 3.02 10.89
N LEU A 47 -0.40 3.35 9.84
CA LEU A 47 -0.44 4.68 9.25
C LEU A 47 -1.01 5.73 10.24
N PRO A 48 -0.53 6.99 10.18
CA PRO A 48 -1.12 8.07 10.96
C PRO A 48 -2.59 8.29 10.56
N LYS A 49 -3.44 8.53 11.56
CA LYS A 49 -4.87 8.76 11.34
C LYS A 49 -5.10 10.15 10.77
N GLY A 50 -6.06 10.27 9.85
CA GLY A 50 -6.50 11.56 9.31
C GLY A 50 -5.55 12.17 8.27
N VAL A 51 -4.57 11.41 7.77
CA VAL A 51 -3.65 11.85 6.71
C VAL A 51 -4.09 11.22 5.38
N PRO A 52 -4.35 12.01 4.33
CA PRO A 52 -4.64 11.51 2.98
C PRO A 52 -3.52 10.63 2.43
N VAL A 53 -3.90 9.48 1.87
CA VAL A 53 -2.97 8.54 1.23
C VAL A 53 -3.24 8.53 -0.28
N ASN A 54 -2.34 9.15 -1.03
CA ASN A 54 -2.34 9.18 -2.47
C ASN A 54 -1.52 8.00 -3.00
N ILE A 55 -2.10 7.20 -3.89
CA ILE A 55 -1.51 5.93 -4.31
C ILE A 55 -1.31 5.94 -5.82
N ILE A 56 -0.09 5.61 -6.23
CA ILE A 56 0.29 5.37 -7.62
C ILE A 56 0.64 3.88 -7.71
N LEU A 57 -0.28 3.09 -8.27
CA LEU A 57 -0.10 1.66 -8.46
C LEU A 57 0.39 1.40 -9.89
N ALA A 58 1.61 0.90 -10.04
CA ALA A 58 2.15 0.43 -11.31
C ALA A 58 2.10 -1.12 -11.31
N PRO A 59 0.92 -1.73 -11.54
CA PRO A 59 0.70 -3.12 -11.20
C PRO A 59 1.60 -4.06 -12.00
N MET A 60 2.29 -4.95 -11.30
CA MET A 60 2.90 -6.13 -11.92
C MET A 60 1.90 -7.28 -11.96
N GLU A 61 2.05 -8.14 -12.97
CA GLU A 61 1.19 -9.30 -13.15
C GLU A 61 1.22 -10.20 -11.90
N GLY A 62 0.05 -10.66 -11.43
CA GLY A 62 -0.05 -11.61 -10.33
C GLY A 62 -0.52 -11.06 -8.98
N ASP A 63 -0.98 -9.80 -8.88
CA ASP A 63 -1.60 -9.27 -7.66
C ASP A 63 -2.98 -8.61 -7.92
N PRO A 64 -4.02 -9.40 -8.23
CA PRO A 64 -5.34 -8.86 -8.60
C PRO A 64 -6.02 -8.09 -7.47
N MET A 65 -5.62 -8.32 -6.21
CA MET A 65 -6.21 -7.68 -5.03
C MET A 65 -5.62 -6.29 -4.75
N ALA A 66 -4.42 -6.00 -5.24
CA ALA A 66 -3.73 -4.74 -4.98
C ALA A 66 -4.58 -3.53 -5.36
N ALA A 67 -5.15 -3.52 -6.57
CA ALA A 67 -5.96 -2.40 -7.07
C ALA A 67 -7.17 -2.10 -6.17
N SER A 68 -7.96 -3.12 -5.80
CA SER A 68 -9.13 -2.93 -4.96
C SER A 68 -8.79 -2.46 -3.55
N GLU A 69 -7.75 -3.03 -2.95
CA GLU A 69 -7.35 -2.71 -1.58
C GLU A 69 -6.79 -1.29 -1.47
N PHE A 70 -5.95 -0.90 -2.43
CA PHE A 70 -5.40 0.46 -2.49
C PHE A 70 -6.46 1.51 -2.84
N TRP A 71 -7.37 1.21 -3.77
CA TRP A 71 -8.50 2.10 -4.05
C TRP A 71 -9.33 2.38 -2.80
N GLN A 72 -9.62 1.34 -2.00
CA GLN A 72 -10.35 1.50 -0.74
C GLN A 72 -9.57 2.37 0.27
N LEU A 73 -8.25 2.20 0.38
CA LEU A 73 -7.42 3.02 1.27
C LEU A 73 -7.40 4.49 0.87
N ALA A 74 -7.27 4.78 -0.43
CA ALA A 74 -7.35 6.15 -0.94
C ALA A 74 -8.71 6.76 -0.57
N GLN A 75 -9.82 6.05 -0.83
CA GLN A 75 -11.16 6.52 -0.47
C GLN A 75 -11.33 6.82 1.03
N ILE A 76 -10.95 5.88 1.91
CA ILE A 76 -11.14 6.02 3.36
C ILE A 76 -10.23 7.11 3.96
N SER A 77 -9.04 7.31 3.40
CA SER A 77 -8.11 8.35 3.86
C SER A 77 -8.40 9.74 3.26
N GLY A 78 -9.27 9.84 2.26
CA GLY A 78 -9.50 11.08 1.51
C GLY A 78 -8.38 11.41 0.52
N GLY A 79 -7.58 10.42 0.12
CA GLY A 79 -6.54 10.55 -0.91
C GLY A 79 -7.03 10.16 -2.30
N SER A 80 -6.09 10.10 -3.25
CA SER A 80 -6.33 9.75 -4.65
C SER A 80 -5.72 8.40 -5.03
N PHE A 81 -6.28 7.74 -6.03
CA PHE A 81 -5.74 6.50 -6.60
C PHE A 81 -5.49 6.69 -8.10
N LEU A 82 -4.27 6.41 -8.54
CA LEU A 82 -3.86 6.40 -9.94
C LEU A 82 -3.20 5.06 -10.26
N SER A 83 -3.60 4.44 -11.37
CA SER A 83 -2.91 3.28 -11.94
C SER A 83 -2.50 3.61 -13.37
N PRO A 84 -1.30 4.15 -13.61
CA PRO A 84 -0.86 4.50 -14.95
C PRO A 84 -0.83 3.26 -15.88
N SER A 85 -1.03 3.51 -17.17
CA SER A 85 -0.81 2.50 -18.21
C SER A 85 0.66 2.08 -18.26
N LYS A 86 0.95 0.92 -18.84
CA LYS A 86 2.32 0.43 -19.06
C LYS A 86 3.16 1.41 -19.89
N ASP A 87 2.52 2.18 -20.75
CA ASP A 87 3.16 3.12 -21.68
C ASP A 87 3.34 4.54 -21.09
N TRP A 88 3.12 4.72 -19.79
CA TRP A 88 3.31 6.00 -19.10
C TRP A 88 4.81 6.29 -18.81
N PRO A 89 5.29 7.55 -18.86
CA PRO A 89 4.51 8.78 -19.05
C PRO A 89 4.04 9.03 -20.48
#